data_AF-A0A6B1B1M9-F1
#
_entry.id   AF-A0A6B1B1M9-F1
#
_cell.length_a   1.000
_cell.length_b   1.000
_cell.length_c   1.000
_cell.angle_alpha   90.00
_cell.angle_beta   90.00
_cell.angle_gamma   90.00
#
_symmetry.space_group_name_H-M   'P 1'
#
loop_
_entity.id
_entity.type
_entity.pdbx_description
1 polymer ?
#
loop_
_entity_poly.entity_id
_entity_poly.type
_entity_poly.pdbx_seq_one_letter_code
_entity_poly.pdbx_strand_id
1 'polypeptide(L)'
;MPEPRVKPFPLPISEMFRRGLRGYVANAVPLTLAGVATFAVLAACTFPVWGAEDDRLRVLGISTLGLIVASTASLPWFSYALNAARNEPIDMAAPFRNWNRFVDQLICSFWFWAAFFLGFQYLRTLFGPILFFLVAVLYAFFGYIVADGRVEGPLRSLGTSVRLSEKRRIALFAILVLFFLFNFVALLPLGYGVNPLTGVITLITLVMTTSITIVAWACLYDTLDDLLVPLPLASKPQWGRKRKPKKPRRKR
;
A
#
# COMPACT_ATOMS: atom_id res chain seq x y z
N MET A 1 33.44 3.36 -18.53
CA MET A 1 32.14 2.77 -18.93
C MET A 1 31.11 3.89 -18.86
N PRO A 2 30.34 4.19 -19.91
CA PRO A 2 29.30 5.20 -19.83
C PRO A 2 28.27 4.74 -18.79
N GLU A 3 27.98 5.61 -17.80
CA GLU A 3 26.97 5.34 -16.80
C GLU A 3 25.64 4.96 -17.48
N PRO A 4 24.92 3.93 -16.99
CA PRO A 4 23.61 3.62 -17.52
C PRO A 4 22.73 4.84 -17.30
N ARG A 5 22.40 5.56 -18.39
CA ARG A 5 21.44 6.66 -18.37
C ARG A 5 20.13 6.10 -17.83
N VAL A 6 19.86 6.36 -16.56
CA VAL A 6 18.59 6.02 -15.91
C VAL A 6 17.53 6.74 -16.70
N LYS A 7 16.72 5.99 -17.46
CA LYS A 7 15.59 6.59 -18.18
C LYS A 7 14.74 7.34 -17.16
N PRO A 8 14.40 8.62 -17.41
CA PRO A 8 13.60 9.40 -16.49
C PRO A 8 12.31 8.65 -16.15
N PHE A 9 11.81 8.86 -14.94
CA PHE A 9 10.55 8.26 -14.51
C PHE A 9 9.45 8.70 -15.50
N PRO A 10 8.68 7.77 -16.08
CA PRO A 10 7.75 8.07 -17.18
C PRO A 10 6.64 9.05 -16.79
N LEU A 11 6.41 9.25 -15.49
CA LEU A 11 5.41 10.17 -14.96
C LEU A 11 6.06 11.24 -14.06
N PRO A 12 6.08 12.51 -14.46
CA PRO A 12 6.54 13.57 -13.56
C PRO A 12 5.61 13.68 -12.36
N ILE A 13 6.17 14.03 -11.20
CA ILE A 13 5.44 14.06 -9.93
C ILE A 13 4.24 15.02 -9.98
N SER A 14 4.38 16.15 -10.67
CA SER A 14 3.31 17.11 -10.88
C SER A 14 2.12 16.51 -11.65
N GLU A 15 2.39 15.63 -12.62
CA GLU A 15 1.35 14.95 -13.38
C GLU A 15 0.68 13.86 -12.53
N MET A 16 1.43 13.16 -11.68
CA MET A 16 0.85 12.23 -10.71
C MET A 16 -0.11 12.94 -9.75
N PHE A 17 0.29 14.10 -9.22
CA PHE A 17 -0.55 14.89 -8.34
C PHE A 17 -1.80 15.41 -9.05
N ARG A 18 -1.66 15.92 -10.29
CA ARG A 18 -2.79 16.36 -11.11
C ARG A 18 -3.77 15.21 -11.40
N ARG A 19 -3.26 14.02 -11.74
CA ARG A 19 -4.09 12.82 -11.96
C ARG A 19 -4.77 12.37 -10.67
N GLY A 20 -4.04 12.37 -9.55
CA GLY A 20 -4.60 12.11 -8.22
C GLY A 20 -5.75 13.06 -7.87
N LEU A 21 -5.55 14.36 -8.09
CA LEU A 21 -6.57 15.37 -7.83
C LEU A 21 -7.78 15.22 -8.75
N ARG A 22 -7.57 15.04 -10.06
CA ARG A 22 -8.68 14.84 -11.02
C ARG A 22 -9.46 13.58 -10.71
N GLY A 23 -8.78 12.47 -10.45
CA GLY A 23 -9.42 11.20 -10.12
C GLY A 23 -10.19 11.28 -8.80
N TYR A 24 -9.66 11.99 -7.79
CA TYR A 24 -10.39 12.30 -6.56
C TYR A 24 -11.62 13.17 -6.82
N VAL A 25 -11.49 14.29 -7.53
CA VAL A 25 -12.61 15.21 -7.79
C VAL A 25 -13.74 14.53 -8.56
N ALA A 26 -13.41 13.70 -9.55
CA ALA A 26 -14.40 12.94 -10.32
C ALA A 26 -15.13 11.89 -9.47
N ASN A 27 -14.50 11.39 -8.40
CA ASN A 27 -14.98 10.27 -7.59
C ASN A 27 -14.93 10.56 -6.09
N ALA A 28 -15.21 11.82 -5.70
CA ALA A 28 -14.94 12.28 -4.34
C ALA A 28 -15.76 11.52 -3.30
N VAL A 29 -17.02 11.19 -3.61
CA VAL A 29 -17.93 10.49 -2.70
C VAL A 29 -17.43 9.07 -2.35
N PRO A 30 -17.24 8.13 -3.29
CA PRO A 30 -16.78 6.78 -2.95
C PRO A 30 -15.42 6.77 -2.26
N LEU A 31 -14.47 7.62 -2.69
CA LEU A 31 -13.14 7.69 -2.08
C LEU A 31 -13.18 8.23 -0.65
N THR A 32 -13.97 9.28 -0.41
CA THR A 32 -14.13 9.86 0.92
C THR A 32 -14.86 8.89 1.86
N LEU A 33 -15.90 8.21 1.39
CA LEU A 33 -16.61 7.20 2.19
C LEU A 33 -15.70 6.03 2.58
N ALA A 34 -14.90 5.51 1.64
CA ALA A 34 -13.94 4.45 1.93
C ALA A 34 -12.84 4.90 2.91
N GLY A 35 -12.35 6.15 2.76
CA GLY A 35 -11.42 6.76 3.70
C GLY A 35 -12.00 6.89 5.10
N VAL A 36 -13.21 7.46 5.22
CA VAL A 36 -13.93 7.61 6.50
C VAL A 36 -14.16 6.25 7.16
N ALA A 37 -14.60 5.24 6.40
CA ALA A 37 -14.79 3.89 6.93
C ALA A 37 -13.47 3.29 7.47
N THR A 38 -12.37 3.48 6.74
CA THR A 38 -11.03 3.01 7.16
C THR A 38 -10.59 3.68 8.46
N PHE A 39 -10.72 5.01 8.55
CA PHE A 39 -10.36 5.75 9.77
C PHE A 39 -11.30 5.43 10.93
N ALA A 40 -12.60 5.23 10.68
CA ALA A 40 -13.56 4.84 11.71
C ALA A 40 -13.23 3.45 12.29
N VAL A 41 -12.82 2.49 11.45
CA VAL A 41 -12.34 1.17 11.91
C VAL A 41 -11.09 1.32 12.77
N LEU A 42 -10.12 2.14 12.34
CA LEU A 42 -8.92 2.40 13.13
C LEU A 42 -9.25 3.04 14.49
N ALA A 43 -10.13 4.04 14.50
CA ALA A 43 -10.59 4.72 15.70
C ALA A 43 -11.33 3.77 16.65
N ALA A 44 -12.23 2.94 16.13
CA ALA A 44 -12.97 1.96 16.92
C ALA A 44 -12.03 0.91 17.56
N CYS A 45 -10.99 0.48 16.85
CA CYS A 45 -10.00 -0.46 17.40
C CYS A 45 -9.07 0.18 18.44
N THR A 46 -8.83 1.49 18.37
CA THR A 46 -7.92 2.21 19.28
C THR A 46 -8.64 2.85 20.48
N PHE A 47 -9.96 3.06 20.38
CA PHE A 47 -10.78 3.57 21.48
C PHE A 47 -10.61 2.83 22.82
N PRO A 48 -10.55 1.48 22.87
CA PRO A 48 -10.41 0.73 24.13
C PRO A 48 -9.08 0.93 24.87
N VAL A 49 -8.08 1.53 24.22
CA VAL A 49 -6.77 1.82 24.81
C VAL A 49 -6.53 3.31 25.03
N TRP A 50 -7.53 4.14 24.73
CA TRP A 50 -7.44 5.58 24.95
C TRP A 50 -7.49 5.88 26.45
N GLY A 51 -6.39 6.39 27.01
CA GLY A 51 -6.24 6.64 28.46
C GLY A 51 -5.66 5.49 29.27
N ALA A 52 -5.28 4.36 28.64
CA ALA A 52 -4.63 3.23 29.31
C ALA A 52 -3.09 3.34 29.26
N GLU A 53 -2.52 4.41 29.83
CA GLU A 53 -1.08 4.70 29.74
C GLU A 53 -0.18 3.70 30.50
N ASP A 54 -0.74 3.01 31.50
CA ASP A 54 0.00 2.14 32.41
C ASP A 54 0.40 0.79 31.80
N ASP A 55 -0.33 0.29 30.79
CA ASP A 55 -0.07 -1.01 30.15
C ASP A 55 0.38 -0.85 28.70
N ARG A 56 1.67 -0.54 28.55
CA ARG A 56 2.32 -0.33 27.24
C ARG A 56 2.20 -1.53 26.31
N LEU A 57 2.19 -2.76 26.84
CA LEU A 57 2.07 -3.97 26.02
C LEU A 57 0.66 -4.12 25.46
N ARG A 58 -0.36 -3.84 26.28
CA ARG A 58 -1.75 -3.82 25.83
C ARG A 58 -2.01 -2.72 24.81
N VAL A 59 -1.51 -1.50 25.04
CA VAL A 59 -1.61 -0.38 24.09
C VAL A 59 -0.98 -0.76 22.76
N LEU A 60 0.24 -1.30 22.77
CA LEU A 60 0.94 -1.73 21.55
C LEU A 60 0.18 -2.85 20.82
N GLY A 61 -0.27 -3.87 21.54
CA GLY A 61 -0.96 -5.02 20.97
C GLY A 61 -2.28 -4.64 20.30
N ILE A 62 -3.13 -3.88 21.00
CA ILE A 62 -4.43 -3.45 20.48
C ILE A 62 -4.26 -2.44 19.34
N SER A 63 -3.33 -1.49 19.47
CA SER A 63 -3.07 -0.53 18.38
C SER A 63 -2.55 -1.23 17.13
N THR A 64 -1.70 -2.26 17.27
CA THR A 64 -1.20 -3.06 16.15
C THR A 64 -2.32 -3.86 15.48
N LEU A 65 -3.18 -4.50 16.26
CA LEU A 65 -4.37 -5.18 15.73
C LEU A 65 -5.29 -4.19 14.99
N GLY A 66 -5.49 -3.00 15.56
CA GLY A 66 -6.25 -1.93 14.93
C GLY A 66 -5.68 -1.51 13.59
N LEU A 67 -4.36 -1.37 13.47
CA LEU A 67 -3.69 -1.06 12.21
C LEU A 67 -3.87 -2.17 11.16
N ILE A 68 -3.73 -3.44 11.56
CA ILE A 68 -3.91 -4.59 10.66
C ILE A 68 -5.35 -4.64 10.13
N VAL A 69 -6.34 -4.47 11.02
CA VAL A 69 -7.76 -4.49 10.65
C VAL A 69 -8.11 -3.28 9.79
N ALA A 70 -7.61 -2.08 10.12
CA ALA A 70 -7.83 -0.89 9.32
C ALA A 70 -7.20 -1.00 7.91
N SER A 71 -5.98 -1.52 7.78
CA SER A 71 -5.36 -1.81 6.47
C SER A 71 -6.11 -2.86 5.66
N THR A 72 -6.87 -3.73 6.33
CA THR A 72 -7.77 -4.68 5.67
C THR A 72 -9.04 -3.98 5.19
N ALA A 73 -9.62 -3.13 6.04
CA ALA A 73 -10.80 -2.33 5.73
C ALA A 73 -10.56 -1.29 4.63
N SER A 74 -9.29 -0.95 4.32
CA SER A 74 -8.94 -0.04 3.23
C SER A 74 -8.97 -0.69 1.84
N LEU A 75 -9.31 -1.98 1.72
CA LEU A 75 -9.41 -2.67 0.41
C LEU A 75 -10.37 -1.96 -0.58
N PRO A 76 -11.59 -1.52 -0.20
CA PRO A 76 -12.44 -0.73 -1.08
C PRO A 76 -11.78 0.57 -1.52
N TRP A 77 -11.01 1.21 -0.62
CA TRP A 77 -10.31 2.46 -0.92
C TRP A 77 -9.27 2.27 -2.03
N PHE A 78 -8.49 1.18 -1.97
CA PHE A 78 -7.54 0.82 -3.03
C PHE A 78 -8.24 0.47 -4.35
N SER A 79 -9.35 -0.29 -4.29
CA SER A 79 -10.11 -0.65 -5.50
C SER A 79 -10.73 0.58 -6.18
N TYR A 80 -11.31 1.50 -5.41
CA TYR A 80 -11.88 2.73 -5.94
C TYR A 80 -10.80 3.64 -6.52
N ALA A 81 -9.62 3.68 -5.91
CA ALA A 81 -8.49 4.44 -6.42
C ALA A 81 -7.94 3.89 -7.75
N LEU A 82 -7.90 2.56 -7.92
CA LEU A 82 -7.54 1.94 -9.20
C LEU A 82 -8.53 2.31 -10.30
N ASN A 83 -9.83 2.15 -10.04
CA ASN A 83 -10.86 2.50 -11.02
C ASN A 83 -10.80 4.00 -11.34
N ALA A 84 -10.59 4.87 -10.35
CA ALA A 84 -10.42 6.30 -10.55
C ALA A 84 -9.16 6.64 -11.39
N ALA A 85 -8.06 5.93 -11.19
CA ALA A 85 -6.84 6.10 -11.98
C ALA A 85 -7.02 5.65 -13.44
N ARG A 86 -7.83 4.61 -13.66
CA ARG A 86 -8.15 4.03 -14.98
C ARG A 86 -9.32 4.75 -15.69
N ASN A 87 -9.96 5.72 -15.03
CA ASN A 87 -11.20 6.37 -15.49
C ASN A 87 -12.35 5.39 -15.73
N GLU A 88 -12.41 4.33 -14.93
CA GLU A 88 -13.49 3.34 -14.93
C GLU A 88 -14.60 3.73 -13.93
N PRO A 89 -15.86 3.38 -14.19
CA PRO A 89 -16.95 3.63 -13.26
C PRO A 89 -16.73 2.87 -11.95
N ILE A 90 -16.97 3.54 -10.82
CA ILE A 90 -16.79 2.94 -9.49
C ILE A 90 -18.05 2.20 -9.06
N ASP A 91 -17.98 0.87 -9.07
CA ASP A 91 -18.97 0.02 -8.41
C ASP A 91 -18.61 -0.13 -6.93
N MET A 92 -19.37 0.53 -6.05
CA MET A 92 -19.13 0.50 -4.61
C MET A 92 -19.28 -0.92 -4.01
N ALA A 93 -20.08 -1.79 -4.62
CA ALA A 93 -20.31 -3.14 -4.14
C ALA A 93 -19.23 -4.14 -4.61
N ALA A 94 -18.48 -3.81 -5.66
CA ALA A 94 -17.51 -4.73 -6.27
C ALA A 94 -16.47 -5.32 -5.30
N PRO A 95 -15.86 -4.54 -4.38
CA PRO A 95 -14.89 -5.09 -3.43
C PRO A 95 -15.48 -6.15 -2.49
N PHE A 96 -16.77 -6.04 -2.16
CA PHE A 96 -17.46 -6.92 -1.21
C PHE A 96 -17.93 -8.24 -1.82
N ARG A 97 -17.95 -8.36 -3.15
CA ARG A 97 -18.38 -9.60 -3.83
C ARG A 97 -17.39 -10.76 -3.62
N ASN A 98 -16.10 -10.45 -3.43
CA ASN A 98 -15.04 -11.44 -3.31
C ASN A 98 -14.40 -11.42 -1.93
N TRP A 99 -15.02 -12.12 -0.97
CA TRP A 99 -14.55 -12.17 0.43
C TRP A 99 -13.09 -12.64 0.57
N ASN A 100 -12.64 -13.54 -0.31
CA ASN A 100 -11.26 -14.03 -0.33
C ASN A 100 -10.23 -12.91 -0.44
N ARG A 101 -10.56 -11.78 -1.10
CA ARG A 101 -9.64 -10.64 -1.22
C ARG A 101 -9.42 -9.91 0.10
N PHE A 102 -10.41 -9.91 1.00
CA PHE A 102 -10.23 -9.37 2.35
C PHE A 102 -9.30 -10.26 3.18
N VAL A 103 -9.37 -11.58 3.01
CA VAL A 103 -8.44 -12.52 3.66
C VAL A 103 -7.02 -12.30 3.14
N ASP A 104 -6.86 -12.16 1.83
CA ASP A 104 -5.56 -11.88 1.23
C ASP A 104 -4.98 -10.55 1.74
N GLN A 105 -5.81 -9.50 1.77
CA GLN A 105 -5.46 -8.19 2.31
C GLN A 105 -5.08 -8.26 3.79
N LEU A 106 -5.79 -9.05 4.59
CA LEU A 106 -5.50 -9.24 6.01
C LEU A 106 -4.13 -9.88 6.24
N ILE A 107 -3.84 -10.94 5.50
CA ILE A 107 -2.54 -11.63 5.58
C ILE A 107 -1.42 -10.70 5.10
N CYS A 108 -1.63 -9.97 4.00
CA CYS A 108 -0.67 -8.98 3.53
C CYS A 108 -0.44 -7.88 4.56
N SER A 109 -1.51 -7.37 5.19
CA SER A 109 -1.45 -6.33 6.21
C SER A 109 -0.69 -6.79 7.46
N PHE A 110 -0.92 -8.03 7.90
CA PHE A 110 -0.18 -8.63 9.02
C PHE A 110 1.32 -8.65 8.74
N TRP A 111 1.75 -9.17 7.58
CA TRP A 111 3.16 -9.24 7.22
C TRP A 111 3.79 -7.86 6.98
N PHE A 112 3.02 -6.93 6.41
CA PHE A 112 3.45 -5.55 6.24
C PHE A 112 3.77 -4.89 7.58
N TRP A 113 2.82 -4.91 8.53
CA TRP A 113 3.02 -4.30 9.84
C TRP A 113 4.09 -5.04 10.66
N ALA A 114 4.19 -6.36 10.57
CA ALA A 114 5.28 -7.12 11.18
C ALA A 114 6.65 -6.67 10.65
N ALA A 115 6.80 -6.55 9.33
CA ALA A 115 8.04 -6.06 8.72
C ALA A 115 8.31 -4.58 9.07
N PHE A 116 7.27 -3.75 9.14
CA PHE A 116 7.35 -2.35 9.52
C PHE A 116 7.85 -2.17 10.96
N PHE A 117 7.27 -2.92 11.91
CA PHE A 117 7.69 -2.88 13.32
C PHE A 117 9.08 -3.49 13.53
N LEU A 118 9.44 -4.55 12.79
CA LEU A 118 10.82 -5.03 12.77
C LEU A 118 11.78 -3.93 12.31
N GLY A 119 11.48 -3.27 11.19
CA GLY A 119 12.26 -2.12 10.69
C GLY A 119 12.35 -0.98 11.71
N PHE A 120 11.25 -0.69 12.40
CA PHE A 120 11.19 0.32 13.46
C PHE A 120 12.00 -0.09 14.71
N GLN A 121 12.03 -1.36 15.10
CA GLN A 121 12.87 -1.82 16.20
C GLN A 121 14.36 -1.61 15.88
N TYR A 122 14.73 -1.77 14.63
CA TYR A 122 16.09 -1.48 14.15
C TYR A 122 16.36 0.01 13.94
N LEU A 123 15.39 0.94 14.15
CA LEU A 123 15.63 2.39 14.01
C LEU A 123 16.76 2.91 14.92
N ARG A 124 17.00 2.24 16.06
CA ARG A 124 18.10 2.57 16.99
C ARG A 124 19.49 2.34 16.41
N THR A 125 19.61 1.58 15.33
CA THR A 125 20.88 1.38 14.60
C THR A 125 21.02 2.41 13.48
N LEU A 126 22.26 2.75 13.10
CA LEU A 126 22.58 3.76 12.06
C LEU A 126 21.85 3.51 10.72
N PHE A 127 21.55 2.24 10.40
CA PHE A 127 20.84 1.81 9.19
C PHE A 127 19.32 1.65 9.36
N GLY A 128 18.83 1.86 10.57
CA GLY A 128 17.45 1.64 10.95
C GLY A 128 16.42 2.47 10.19
N PRO A 129 16.60 3.80 10.04
CA PRO A 129 15.70 4.62 9.24
C PRO A 129 15.64 4.13 7.79
N ILE A 130 16.78 3.78 7.20
CA ILE A 130 16.85 3.29 5.82
C ILE A 130 16.06 1.98 5.67
N LEU A 131 16.20 1.04 6.60
CA LEU A 131 15.49 -0.24 6.56
C LEU A 131 13.98 -0.05 6.69
N PHE A 132 13.55 0.81 7.61
CA PHE A 132 12.15 1.17 7.83
C PHE A 132 11.51 1.75 6.57
N PHE A 133 12.17 2.73 5.95
CA PHE A 133 11.70 3.33 4.70
C PHE A 133 11.73 2.35 3.53
N LEU A 134 12.72 1.44 3.49
CA LEU A 134 12.79 0.39 2.48
C LEU A 134 11.58 -0.53 2.55
N VAL A 135 11.18 -0.97 3.75
CA VAL A 135 9.97 -1.79 3.94
C VAL A 135 8.72 -1.04 3.46
N ALA A 136 8.57 0.23 3.85
CA ALA A 136 7.45 1.05 3.42
C ALA A 136 7.35 1.16 1.89
N VAL A 137 8.48 1.37 1.20
CA VAL A 137 8.53 1.50 -0.28
C VAL A 137 8.35 0.16 -0.98
N LEU A 138 8.91 -0.94 -0.45
CA LEU A 138 8.84 -2.25 -1.08
C LEU A 138 7.44 -2.87 -1.02
N TYR A 139 6.73 -2.62 0.07
CA TYR A 139 5.38 -3.12 0.26
C TYR A 139 4.30 -2.08 -0.08
N ALA A 140 4.66 -0.87 -0.53
CA ALA A 140 3.71 0.21 -0.83
C ALA A 140 2.54 -0.21 -1.75
N PHE A 141 2.73 -1.23 -2.59
CA PHE A 141 1.77 -1.64 -3.61
C PHE A 141 0.92 -2.87 -3.27
N PHE A 142 1.11 -3.53 -2.12
CA PHE A 142 0.40 -4.78 -1.83
C PHE A 142 -1.13 -4.61 -1.91
N GLY A 143 -1.65 -3.49 -1.42
CA GLY A 143 -3.09 -3.19 -1.44
C GLY A 143 -3.66 -3.04 -2.86
N TYR A 144 -2.91 -2.43 -3.77
CA TYR A 144 -3.32 -2.32 -5.18
C TYR A 144 -3.28 -3.67 -5.89
N ILE A 145 -2.27 -4.51 -5.62
CA ILE A 145 -2.15 -5.84 -6.24
C ILE A 145 -3.29 -6.75 -5.81
N VAL A 146 -3.67 -6.72 -4.52
CA VAL A 146 -4.81 -7.49 -4.00
C VAL A 146 -6.13 -6.95 -4.57
N ALA A 147 -6.29 -5.63 -4.67
CA ALA A 147 -7.48 -5.00 -5.24
C ALA A 147 -7.65 -5.29 -6.74
N ASP A 148 -6.57 -5.23 -7.52
CA ASP A 148 -6.54 -5.50 -8.95
C ASP A 148 -6.85 -6.97 -9.28
N GLY A 149 -6.51 -7.89 -8.37
CA GLY A 149 -6.92 -9.29 -8.43
C GLY A 149 -6.29 -10.10 -9.58
N ARG A 150 -5.27 -9.56 -10.26
CA ARG A 150 -4.49 -10.27 -11.29
C ARG A 150 -3.59 -11.37 -10.71
N VAL A 151 -3.29 -11.30 -9.41
CA VAL A 151 -2.42 -12.24 -8.69
C VAL A 151 -3.21 -12.91 -7.58
N GLU A 152 -3.34 -14.23 -7.65
CA GLU A 152 -3.99 -15.03 -6.61
C GLU A 152 -2.98 -15.40 -5.50
N GLY A 153 -3.38 -15.15 -4.25
CA GLY A 153 -2.68 -15.58 -3.04
C GLY A 153 -1.84 -14.48 -2.36
N PRO A 154 -1.89 -14.39 -1.02
CA PRO A 154 -1.40 -13.23 -0.27
C PRO A 154 0.13 -13.07 -0.33
N LEU A 155 0.87 -14.17 -0.19
CA LEU A 155 2.34 -14.14 -0.26
C LEU A 155 2.85 -13.81 -1.66
N ARG A 156 2.07 -14.15 -2.69
CA ARG A 156 2.41 -13.85 -4.07
C ARG A 156 2.17 -12.37 -4.38
N SER A 157 1.11 -11.78 -3.83
CA SER A 157 0.86 -10.34 -3.93
C SER A 157 1.97 -9.53 -3.26
N LEU A 158 2.41 -9.94 -2.06
CA LEU A 158 3.56 -9.33 -1.37
C LEU A 158 4.85 -9.43 -2.20
N GLY A 159 5.18 -10.62 -2.72
CA GLY A 159 6.37 -10.81 -3.55
C GLY A 159 6.32 -10.00 -4.85
N THR A 160 5.13 -9.79 -5.40
CA THR A 160 4.92 -8.95 -6.60
C THR A 160 5.13 -7.47 -6.28
N SER A 161 4.66 -6.99 -5.12
CA SER A 161 4.92 -5.62 -4.65
C SER A 161 6.42 -5.34 -4.54
N VAL A 162 7.18 -6.26 -3.92
CA VAL A 162 8.63 -6.09 -3.76
C VAL A 162 9.33 -5.98 -5.11
N ARG A 163 8.93 -6.79 -6.10
CA ARG A 163 9.50 -6.79 -7.45
C ARG A 163 9.17 -5.52 -8.23
N LEU A 164 7.95 -5.01 -8.11
CA LEU A 164 7.54 -3.71 -8.69
C LEU A 164 8.42 -2.58 -8.15
N SER A 165 8.68 -2.59 -6.85
CA SER A 165 9.44 -1.53 -6.18
C SER A 165 10.97 -1.64 -6.36
N GLU A 166 11.51 -2.82 -6.67
CA GLU A 166 12.95 -3.09 -6.63
C GLU A 166 13.78 -2.30 -7.66
N LYS A 167 13.27 -2.08 -8.87
CA LYS A 167 14.06 -1.47 -9.96
C LYS A 167 14.14 0.06 -9.90
N ARG A 168 13.29 0.71 -9.08
CA ARG A 168 13.18 2.18 -9.03
C ARG A 168 13.05 2.75 -7.61
N ARG A 169 13.66 2.07 -6.63
CA ARG A 169 13.56 2.34 -5.18
C ARG A 169 13.78 3.82 -4.81
N ILE A 170 14.78 4.48 -5.40
CA ILE A 170 15.12 5.88 -5.10
C ILE A 170 14.02 6.84 -5.54
N ALA A 171 13.49 6.66 -6.76
CA ALA A 171 12.40 7.49 -7.27
C ALA A 171 11.10 7.27 -6.48
N LEU A 172 10.80 6.01 -6.15
CA LEU A 172 9.65 5.64 -5.32
C LEU A 172 9.77 6.19 -3.90
N PHE A 173 10.98 6.19 -3.34
CA PHE A 173 11.25 6.80 -2.05
C PHE A 173 11.02 8.32 -2.09
N ALA A 174 11.55 9.03 -3.08
CA ALA A 174 11.34 10.47 -3.21
C ALA A 174 9.84 10.82 -3.33
N ILE A 175 9.09 10.02 -4.10
CA ILE A 175 7.63 10.16 -4.23
C ILE A 175 6.94 9.89 -2.90
N LEU A 176 7.33 8.83 -2.17
CA LEU A 176 6.80 8.50 -0.85
C LEU A 176 7.04 9.61 0.17
N VAL A 177 8.25 10.18 0.20
CA VAL A 177 8.58 11.32 1.08
C VAL A 177 7.75 12.54 0.74
N LEU A 178 7.55 12.85 -0.55
CA LEU A 178 6.73 13.99 -0.94
C LEU A 178 5.26 13.81 -0.55
N PHE A 179 4.71 12.60 -0.74
CA PHE A 179 3.36 12.31 -0.29
C PHE A 179 3.24 12.33 1.23
N PHE A 180 4.26 11.87 1.96
CA PHE A 180 4.30 11.99 3.41
C PHE A 180 4.25 13.47 3.84
N LEU A 181 5.06 14.34 3.20
CA LEU A 181 5.02 15.78 3.45
C LEU A 181 3.65 16.39 3.13
N PHE A 182 3.02 15.98 2.03
CA PHE A 182 1.68 16.45 1.66
C PHE A 182 0.62 16.06 2.69
N ASN A 183 0.66 14.83 3.22
CA ASN A 183 -0.24 14.40 4.30
C ASN A 183 0.14 15.04 5.66
N PHE A 184 1.41 15.36 5.89
CA PHE A 184 1.85 16.08 7.08
C PHE A 184 1.29 17.52 7.13
N VAL A 185 1.20 18.20 5.97
CA VAL A 185 0.54 19.50 5.86
C VAL A 185 -0.92 19.42 6.31
N ALA A 186 -1.62 18.31 6.03
CA ALA A 186 -2.99 18.11 6.48
C ALA A 186 -3.14 18.00 8.01
N LEU A 187 -2.05 17.66 8.73
CA LEU A 187 -2.01 17.55 10.19
C LEU A 187 -1.65 18.89 10.88
N LEU A 188 -1.18 19.90 10.14
CA LEU A 188 -0.79 21.20 10.70
C LEU A 188 -1.88 21.90 11.53
N PRO A 189 -3.18 21.82 11.23
CA PRO A 189 -4.21 22.48 12.05
C PRO A 189 -4.23 22.01 13.51
N LEU A 190 -3.75 20.81 13.83
CA LEU A 190 -3.61 20.34 15.22
C LEU A 190 -2.48 21.05 15.99
N GLY A 191 -1.45 21.53 15.29
CA GLY A 191 -0.30 22.21 15.89
C GLY A 191 -0.58 23.65 16.34
N TYR A 192 -1.62 24.29 15.80
CA TYR A 192 -2.00 25.68 16.14
C TYR A 192 -3.04 25.79 17.25
N GLY A 193 -3.60 24.65 17.71
CA GLY A 193 -4.56 24.59 18.80
C GLY A 193 -5.53 23.42 18.65
N VAL A 194 -5.72 22.64 19.71
CA VAL A 194 -6.64 21.50 19.73
C VAL A 194 -8.01 21.98 20.18
N ASN A 195 -8.92 22.20 19.22
CA ASN A 195 -10.32 22.46 19.47
C ASN A 195 -11.17 21.54 18.56
N PRO A 196 -12.49 21.37 18.83
CA PRO A 196 -13.32 20.46 18.04
C PRO A 196 -13.33 20.81 16.54
N LEU A 197 -13.25 22.10 16.21
CA LEU A 197 -13.22 22.60 14.84
C LEU A 197 -11.92 22.21 14.11
N THR A 198 -10.76 22.40 14.73
CA THR A 198 -9.46 22.01 14.16
C THR A 198 -9.36 20.50 14.03
N GLY A 199 -9.95 19.74 14.95
CA GLY A 199 -10.09 18.28 14.82
C GLY A 199 -10.89 17.88 13.57
N VAL A 200 -12.07 18.47 13.36
CA VAL A 200 -12.91 18.20 12.18
C VAL A 200 -12.20 18.61 10.87
N ILE A 201 -11.61 19.80 10.84
CA ILE A 201 -10.86 20.29 9.67
C ILE A 201 -9.68 19.36 9.36
N THR A 202 -8.95 18.92 10.38
CA THR A 202 -7.84 17.98 10.21
C THR A 202 -8.33 16.65 9.64
N LEU A 203 -9.43 16.10 10.16
CA LEU A 203 -10.00 14.84 9.67
C LEU A 203 -10.40 14.94 8.19
N ILE A 204 -11.14 16.00 7.82
CA ILE A 204 -11.56 16.24 6.44
C ILE A 204 -10.34 16.38 5.52
N THR A 205 -9.37 17.21 5.93
CA THR A 205 -8.16 17.46 5.14
C THR A 205 -7.35 16.17 4.99
N LEU A 206 -7.20 15.37 6.05
CA LEU A 206 -6.47 14.10 6.02
C LEU A 206 -7.15 13.09 5.10
N VAL A 207 -8.47 12.93 5.18
CA VAL A 207 -9.22 12.02 4.28
C VAL A 207 -9.06 12.44 2.83
N MET A 208 -9.17 13.75 2.56
CA MET A 208 -9.02 14.31 1.22
C MET A 208 -7.59 14.11 0.68
N THR A 209 -6.57 14.53 1.43
CA THR A 209 -5.16 14.43 0.99
C THR A 209 -4.70 12.98 0.86
N THR A 210 -5.16 12.10 1.75
CA THR A 210 -4.88 10.66 1.65
C THR A 210 -5.56 10.06 0.42
N SER A 211 -6.81 10.44 0.13
CA SER A 211 -7.52 9.96 -1.06
C SER A 211 -6.83 10.38 -2.36
N ILE A 212 -6.42 11.66 -2.46
CA ILE A 212 -5.63 12.17 -3.60
C ILE A 212 -4.32 11.39 -3.73
N THR A 213 -3.65 11.14 -2.60
CA THR A 213 -2.40 10.38 -2.54
C THR A 213 -2.60 8.95 -3.05
N ILE A 214 -3.61 8.23 -2.58
CA ILE A 214 -3.89 6.84 -2.98
C ILE A 214 -4.23 6.76 -4.47
N VAL A 215 -4.99 7.70 -5.04
CA VAL A 215 -5.24 7.74 -6.50
C VAL A 215 -3.95 8.00 -7.28
N ALA A 216 -3.10 8.91 -6.79
CA ALA A 216 -1.80 9.17 -7.44
C ALA A 216 -0.88 7.93 -7.37
N TRP A 217 -0.93 7.18 -6.27
CA TRP A 217 -0.23 5.89 -6.13
C TRP A 217 -0.81 4.80 -7.04
N ALA A 218 -2.11 4.78 -7.27
CA ALA A 218 -2.73 3.87 -8.24
C ALA A 218 -2.24 4.17 -9.68
N CYS A 219 -2.12 5.44 -10.06
CA CYS A 219 -1.53 5.83 -11.34
C CYS A 219 -0.07 5.37 -11.47
N LEU A 220 0.69 5.49 -10.37
CA LEU A 220 2.07 5.02 -10.28
C LEU A 220 2.17 3.51 -10.43
N TYR A 221 1.26 2.79 -9.78
CA TYR A 221 1.15 1.34 -9.84
C TYR A 221 0.92 0.86 -11.27
N ASP A 222 -0.10 1.38 -11.97
CA ASP A 222 -0.39 0.99 -13.36
C ASP A 222 0.81 1.28 -14.28
N THR A 223 1.47 2.41 -14.10
CA THR A 223 2.65 2.77 -14.90
C THR A 223 3.85 1.85 -14.63
N LEU A 224 4.02 1.39 -13.40
CA LEU A 224 5.07 0.43 -13.06
C LEU A 224 4.73 -0.98 -13.53
N ASP A 225 3.45 -1.38 -13.45
CA ASP A 225 2.96 -2.67 -13.96
C ASP A 225 3.15 -2.76 -15.47
N ASP A 226 2.80 -1.71 -16.22
CA ASP A 226 3.02 -1.64 -17.68
C ASP A 226 4.51 -1.72 -18.08
N LEU A 227 5.40 -1.23 -17.21
CA LEU A 227 6.85 -1.32 -17.42
C LEU A 227 7.44 -2.68 -17.02
N LEU A 228 6.70 -3.48 -16.25
CA LEU A 228 7.00 -4.89 -16.10
C LEU A 228 6.47 -5.61 -17.34
N VAL A 229 7.37 -5.93 -18.27
CA VAL A 229 7.10 -6.90 -19.36
C VAL A 229 6.21 -8.01 -18.82
N PRO A 230 5.03 -8.29 -19.44
CA PRO A 230 4.07 -9.24 -18.88
C PRO A 230 4.79 -10.53 -18.58
N LEU A 231 4.86 -10.86 -17.29
CA LEU A 231 5.46 -12.12 -16.87
C LEU A 231 4.64 -13.22 -17.55
N PRO A 232 5.28 -14.19 -18.23
CA PRO A 232 4.55 -15.39 -18.63
C PRO A 232 3.92 -15.97 -17.36
N LEU A 233 2.63 -16.32 -17.46
CA LEU A 233 1.87 -17.02 -16.41
C LEU A 233 2.81 -17.99 -15.70
N ALA A 234 3.00 -17.83 -14.38
CA ALA A 234 3.86 -18.70 -13.61
C ALA A 234 3.50 -20.14 -13.95
N SER A 235 4.42 -20.84 -14.62
CA SER A 235 4.22 -22.25 -14.91
C SER A 235 4.00 -22.94 -13.57
N LYS A 236 2.95 -23.76 -13.49
CA LYS A 236 2.53 -24.48 -12.27
C LYS A 236 3.77 -24.97 -11.52
N PRO A 237 3.82 -24.86 -10.19
CA PRO A 237 4.97 -25.29 -9.40
C PRO A 237 5.34 -26.71 -9.80
N GLN A 238 6.58 -26.93 -10.26
CA GLN A 238 7.10 -28.25 -10.65
C GLN A 238 7.36 -29.17 -9.43
N TRP A 239 6.75 -28.88 -8.28
CA TRP A 239 6.74 -29.78 -7.15
C TRP A 239 5.90 -31.01 -7.52
N GLY A 240 6.59 -32.08 -7.93
CA GLY A 240 5.98 -33.35 -8.30
C GLY A 240 6.44 -33.97 -9.63
N ARG A 241 7.21 -33.27 -10.47
CA ARG A 241 7.83 -33.93 -11.64
C ARG A 241 9.01 -34.79 -11.17
N LYS A 242 8.70 -36.05 -10.78
CA LYS A 242 9.68 -37.12 -10.60
C LYS A 242 10.63 -37.09 -11.80
N ARG A 243 11.89 -36.71 -11.56
CA ARG A 243 12.96 -36.82 -12.57
C ARG A 243 13.01 -38.28 -13.00
N LYS A 244 12.58 -38.59 -14.23
CA LYS A 244 12.77 -39.92 -14.80
C LYS A 244 14.27 -40.22 -14.82
N PRO A 245 14.72 -41.38 -14.30
CA PRO A 245 16.14 -41.73 -14.33
C PRO A 245 16.61 -41.82 -15.78
N LYS A 246 17.74 -41.15 -16.09
CA LYS A 246 18.41 -41.25 -17.39
C LYS A 246 18.83 -42.70 -17.61
N LYS A 247 18.32 -43.31 -18.69
CA LYS A 247 18.83 -44.62 -19.15
C LYS A 247 20.34 -44.49 -19.46
N PRO A 248 21.17 -45.47 -19.07
CA PRO A 248 22.59 -45.47 -19.43
C PRO A 248 22.74 -45.60 -20.95
N ARG A 249 23.47 -44.65 -21.54
CA ARG A 249 23.93 -44.74 -22.94
C ARG A 249 24.82 -45.98 -23.06
N ARG A 250 24.39 -46.98 -23.83
CA ARG A 250 25.26 -48.06 -24.31
C ARG A 250 26.37 -47.43 -25.16
N LYS A 251 27.63 -47.62 -24.73
CA LYS A 251 28.79 -47.43 -25.59
C LYS A 251 28.76 -48.51 -26.68
N ARG A 252 28.87 -48.08 -27.94
CA ARG A 252 29.45 -48.87 -29.02
C ARG A 252 30.77 -48.20 -29.37
#